data_AF-A0A962M840-F1
#
_entry.id   AF-A0A962M840-F1
#
_cell.length_a   1.000
_cell.length_b   1.000
_cell.length_c   1.000
_cell.angle_alpha   90.00
_cell.angle_beta   90.00
_cell.angle_gamma   90.00
#
_symmetry.space_group_name_H-M   'P 1'
#
loop_
_entity.id
_entity.type
_entity.pdbx_description
1 polymer ?
#
loop_
_entity_poly.entity_id
_entity_poly.type
_entity_poly.pdbx_seq_one_letter_code
_entity_poly.pdbx_strand_id
1 'polypeptide(L)'
;MSINLSEEYYDRQPHAFSKITIGVVEKVDDTLQQLRLYVRCPALGDYPEKPISELPVCFFMSPLLGETIYRDDGSGLPEGSSCYGLLLPPRVGAQAIVTCIDDNADLRVCLGFINTDLILGTFPNGRYTVSQNQVIGPLTSDEYPMAKQCSYQDKAFGFSSDTNHEKISRCFDRPISKLPLELEQQYFDTNTNNDEITMDNGKKITLDQGYVDDPNLPDVEQKAATVYGLTTPMGHTIYCDDAPFNSKIKLRTAKGSQVILDDSNERIYINTAEGNSWFEMDFDGNVDMFCYNYNVHATNDVNITADKNVNVKANNTNVVNINDTKFKQKNLSFDTIEQTIIFSDTINETFTNHFYKSNKHDVDCVTFSQKSSELNFDSSTFGCFAQTIKITGNATNITGSGQILLTGGSIHFNGPAADVASSISITTPTLPSTTNWTKRRPDHEPWPRMSFAENDIDHTVYKFSSTDVNIGKENVDNLMHKKRNAFWRR
;
A
#
# COMPACT_ATOMS: atom_id res chain seq x y z
N MET A 1 35.88 -13.69 -18.42
CA MET A 1 35.99 -13.44 -19.86
C MET A 1 35.54 -12.02 -20.22
N SER A 2 36.05 -10.98 -19.55
CA SER A 2 36.02 -9.62 -20.10
C SER A 2 37.03 -9.54 -21.24
N ILE A 3 36.58 -9.43 -22.49
CA ILE A 3 37.49 -9.12 -23.60
C ILE A 3 37.92 -7.67 -23.42
N ASN A 4 39.20 -7.46 -23.07
CA ASN A 4 39.79 -6.14 -23.02
C ASN A 4 39.86 -5.62 -24.46
N LEU A 5 38.94 -4.72 -24.82
CA LEU A 5 38.90 -4.01 -26.11
C LEU A 5 40.03 -2.96 -26.18
N SER A 6 41.25 -3.39 -25.89
CA SER A 6 42.48 -2.61 -26.06
C SER A 6 42.76 -2.39 -27.55
N GLU A 7 43.66 -1.47 -27.88
CA GLU A 7 44.10 -1.19 -29.26
C GLU A 7 44.51 -2.47 -30.03
N GLU A 8 45.00 -3.51 -29.35
CA GLU A 8 45.32 -4.82 -29.94
C GLU A 8 44.10 -5.59 -30.50
N TYR A 9 42.87 -5.33 -30.02
CA TYR A 9 41.68 -5.98 -30.58
C TYR A 9 41.30 -5.38 -31.95
N TYR A 10 41.62 -4.11 -32.17
CA TYR A 10 41.37 -3.41 -33.44
C TYR A 10 42.40 -3.75 -34.52
N ASP A 11 43.60 -4.23 -34.14
CA ASP A 11 44.73 -4.50 -35.03
C ASP A 11 44.78 -5.95 -35.59
N ARG A 12 43.77 -6.77 -35.29
CA ARG A 12 43.70 -8.14 -35.85
C ARG A 12 43.29 -8.10 -37.32
N GLN A 13 44.09 -8.73 -38.18
CA GLN A 13 43.76 -8.98 -39.59
C GLN A 13 42.32 -9.52 -39.72
N PRO A 14 41.50 -9.03 -40.67
CA PRO A 14 40.10 -9.44 -40.78
C PRO A 14 40.02 -10.93 -41.10
N HIS A 15 39.77 -11.75 -40.08
CA HIS A 15 39.38 -13.13 -40.30
C HIS A 15 38.06 -13.12 -41.10
N ALA A 16 37.98 -13.98 -42.11
CA ALA A 16 36.76 -14.21 -42.88
C ALA A 16 35.57 -14.30 -41.93
N PHE A 17 34.58 -13.43 -42.14
CA PHE A 17 33.44 -13.18 -41.28
C PHE A 17 32.94 -14.46 -40.58
N SER A 18 33.16 -14.55 -39.27
CA SER A 18 32.38 -15.44 -38.41
C SER A 18 30.94 -14.94 -38.49
N LYS A 19 29.99 -15.81 -38.84
CA LYS A 19 28.56 -15.49 -38.97
C LYS A 19 27.97 -14.77 -37.74
N ILE A 20 28.67 -14.79 -36.61
CA ILE A 20 28.35 -14.08 -35.37
C ILE A 20 29.57 -13.24 -34.94
N THR A 21 29.31 -11.98 -34.54
CA THR A 21 30.30 -11.04 -33.99
C THR A 21 29.81 -10.39 -32.69
N ILE A 22 30.70 -9.70 -32.00
CA ILE A 22 30.40 -8.94 -30.77
C ILE A 22 30.52 -7.44 -31.11
N GLY A 23 29.60 -6.65 -30.56
CA GLY A 23 29.66 -5.20 -30.64
C GLY A 23 29.16 -4.53 -29.38
N VAL A 24 29.29 -3.20 -29.33
CA VAL A 24 28.83 -2.38 -28.20
C VAL A 24 27.69 -1.49 -28.67
N VAL A 25 26.60 -1.44 -27.89
CA VAL A 25 25.46 -0.56 -28.16
C VAL A 25 25.87 0.89 -27.91
N GLU A 26 25.89 1.71 -28.96
CA GLU A 26 26.26 3.14 -28.89
C GLU A 26 25.03 4.04 -28.79
N LYS A 27 23.91 3.59 -29.38
CA LYS A 27 22.71 4.40 -29.50
C LYS A 27 21.44 3.55 -29.45
N VAL A 28 20.44 4.04 -28.73
CA VAL A 28 19.13 3.38 -28.53
C VAL A 28 17.93 4.30 -28.83
N ASP A 29 18.16 5.61 -29.07
CA ASP A 29 17.14 6.57 -29.47
C ASP A 29 16.80 6.42 -30.95
N ASP A 30 15.98 5.41 -31.23
CA ASP A 30 15.41 5.18 -32.54
C ASP A 30 14.28 6.18 -32.84
N THR A 31 14.48 7.02 -33.87
CA THR A 31 13.49 8.00 -34.33
C THR A 31 12.20 7.38 -34.87
N LEU A 32 12.25 6.14 -35.36
CA LEU A 32 11.08 5.41 -35.84
C LEU A 32 10.36 4.62 -34.75
N GLN A 33 10.86 4.64 -33.50
CA GLN A 33 10.25 3.97 -32.35
C GLN A 33 10.07 2.44 -32.54
N GLN A 34 10.99 1.80 -33.26
CA GLN A 34 10.99 0.36 -33.55
C GLN A 34 12.02 -0.43 -32.72
N LEU A 35 12.58 0.18 -31.68
CA LEU A 35 13.69 -0.36 -30.86
C LEU A 35 14.89 -0.82 -31.71
N ARG A 36 15.20 -0.05 -32.74
CA ARG A 36 16.39 -0.26 -33.55
C ARG A 36 17.63 0.21 -32.79
N LEU A 37 18.67 -0.61 -32.79
CA LEU A 37 19.91 -0.37 -32.07
C LEU A 37 21.00 0.07 -33.06
N TYR A 38 21.91 0.94 -32.61
CA TYR A 38 23.15 1.18 -33.34
C TYR A 38 24.27 0.54 -32.55
N VAL A 39 24.80 -0.54 -33.11
CA VAL A 39 25.80 -1.38 -32.47
C VAL A 39 27.08 -1.29 -33.28
N ARG A 40 28.16 -0.87 -32.63
CA ARG A 40 29.49 -0.79 -33.24
C ARG A 40 30.13 -2.17 -33.18
N CYS A 41 30.44 -2.74 -34.35
CA CYS A 41 31.02 -4.08 -34.48
C CYS A 41 32.40 -3.98 -35.17
N PRO A 42 33.53 -4.04 -34.42
CA PRO A 42 34.86 -3.92 -35.01
C PRO A 42 35.14 -4.93 -36.12
N ALA A 43 34.66 -6.17 -35.99
CA ALA A 43 34.85 -7.21 -37.00
C ALA A 43 34.07 -6.98 -38.32
N LEU A 44 33.09 -6.06 -38.31
CA LEU A 44 32.35 -5.61 -39.49
C LEU A 44 32.94 -4.32 -40.11
N GLY A 45 34.11 -3.89 -39.65
CA GLY A 45 34.78 -2.68 -40.14
C GLY A 45 34.25 -1.38 -39.53
N ASP A 46 33.54 -1.44 -38.39
CA ASP A 46 33.15 -0.24 -37.67
C ASP A 46 34.23 0.20 -36.67
N TYR A 47 35.17 1.00 -37.16
CA TYR A 47 36.23 1.58 -36.33
C TYR A 47 35.69 2.67 -35.38
N PRO A 48 36.38 2.97 -34.27
CA PRO A 48 35.94 3.98 -33.29
C PRO A 48 35.70 5.38 -33.88
N GLU A 49 36.44 5.75 -34.92
CA GLU A 49 36.35 7.06 -35.58
C GLU A 49 35.09 7.21 -36.44
N LYS A 50 34.45 6.10 -36.81
CA LYS A 50 33.23 6.11 -37.62
C LYS A 50 32.09 6.75 -36.83
N PRO A 51 31.44 7.82 -37.33
CA PRO A 51 30.38 8.49 -36.60
C PRO A 51 29.16 7.58 -36.44
N ILE A 52 28.45 7.72 -35.32
CA ILE A 52 27.30 6.87 -34.96
C ILE A 52 26.20 6.94 -36.04
N SER A 53 26.06 8.07 -36.73
CA SER A 53 25.09 8.25 -37.82
C SER A 53 25.36 7.37 -39.05
N GLU A 54 26.59 6.87 -39.21
CA GLU A 54 26.99 6.00 -40.31
C GLU A 54 26.98 4.52 -39.92
N LEU A 55 26.65 4.20 -38.67
CA LEU A 55 26.48 2.81 -38.25
C LEU A 55 25.18 2.26 -38.85
N PRO A 56 25.23 1.07 -39.50
CA PRO A 56 24.02 0.38 -39.93
C PRO A 56 23.10 0.09 -38.76
N VAL A 57 21.81 0.10 -39.06
CA VAL A 57 20.79 -0.19 -38.08
C VAL A 57 20.78 -1.68 -37.75
N CYS A 58 20.74 -2.00 -36.46
CA CYS A 58 20.66 -3.36 -35.94
C CYS A 58 19.26 -3.62 -35.37
N PHE A 59 18.56 -4.61 -35.91
CA PHE A 59 17.23 -5.02 -35.43
C PHE A 59 17.35 -5.81 -34.13
N PHE A 60 16.57 -5.43 -33.12
CA PHE A 60 16.50 -6.18 -31.88
C PHE A 60 15.70 -7.47 -32.06
N MET A 61 16.29 -8.62 -31.72
CA MET A 61 15.61 -9.91 -31.69
C MET A 61 15.43 -10.38 -30.25
N SER A 62 14.26 -10.95 -29.95
CA SER A 62 14.02 -11.68 -28.71
C SER A 62 13.29 -12.98 -29.04
N PRO A 63 13.73 -14.14 -28.49
CA PRO A 63 13.04 -15.42 -28.71
C PRO A 63 11.65 -15.45 -28.08
N LEU A 64 11.33 -14.50 -27.21
CA LEU A 64 10.07 -14.37 -26.51
C LEU A 64 9.24 -13.20 -27.04
N LEU A 65 9.59 -12.59 -28.18
CA LEU A 65 8.87 -11.48 -28.79
C LEU A 65 8.25 -11.93 -30.11
N GLY A 66 6.98 -11.62 -30.31
CA GLY A 66 6.24 -11.96 -31.53
C GLY A 66 5.24 -10.88 -31.93
N GLU A 67 4.64 -11.08 -33.08
CA GLU A 67 3.54 -10.26 -33.59
C GLU A 67 2.40 -11.14 -34.09
N THR A 68 1.18 -10.63 -33.93
CA THR A 68 0.02 -11.11 -34.68
C THR A 68 -0.04 -10.30 -35.97
N ILE A 69 -0.28 -10.99 -37.08
CA ILE A 69 -0.58 -10.36 -38.36
C ILE A 69 -2.06 -10.57 -38.67
N TYR A 70 -2.68 -9.61 -39.34
CA TYR A 70 -4.12 -9.60 -39.65
C TYR A 70 -4.59 -10.97 -40.18
N ARG A 71 -5.41 -11.66 -39.39
CA ARG A 71 -6.11 -12.90 -39.75
C ARG A 71 -7.47 -12.89 -39.06
N ASP A 72 -8.54 -12.81 -39.85
CA ASP A 72 -9.90 -13.15 -39.39
C ASP A 72 -10.02 -14.68 -39.37
N ASP A 73 -9.44 -15.30 -38.35
CA ASP A 73 -9.43 -16.76 -38.15
C ASP A 73 -10.45 -17.20 -37.08
N GLY A 74 -11.32 -16.30 -36.61
CA GLY A 74 -12.30 -16.58 -35.57
C GLY A 74 -11.72 -16.79 -34.17
N SER A 75 -10.43 -16.49 -33.94
CA SER A 75 -9.75 -16.66 -32.64
C SER A 75 -10.18 -15.65 -31.56
N GLY A 76 -11.00 -14.65 -31.91
CA GLY A 76 -11.39 -13.57 -30.99
C GLY A 76 -10.29 -12.54 -30.73
N LEU A 77 -9.18 -12.61 -31.47
CA LEU A 77 -8.15 -11.58 -31.45
C LEU A 77 -8.64 -10.29 -32.16
N PRO A 78 -8.13 -9.11 -31.77
CA PRO A 78 -8.49 -7.85 -32.41
C PRO A 78 -8.16 -7.86 -33.91
N GLU A 79 -9.02 -7.26 -34.73
CA GLU A 79 -8.71 -6.98 -36.13
C GLU A 79 -7.54 -5.96 -36.20
N GLY A 80 -6.32 -6.45 -36.41
CA GLY A 80 -5.12 -5.62 -36.50
C GLY A 80 -3.85 -6.39 -36.16
N SER A 81 -2.68 -5.79 -36.46
CA SER A 81 -1.41 -6.35 -36.02
C SER A 81 -1.07 -5.87 -34.61
N SER A 82 -0.71 -6.79 -33.72
CA SER A 82 -0.32 -6.48 -32.35
C SER A 82 0.94 -7.25 -31.94
N CYS A 83 1.83 -6.60 -31.20
CA CYS A 83 3.02 -7.24 -30.65
C CYS A 83 2.72 -7.86 -29.27
N TYR A 84 3.31 -9.01 -28.98
CA TYR A 84 3.23 -9.69 -27.69
C TYR A 84 4.58 -10.28 -27.30
N GLY A 85 4.80 -10.49 -25.99
CA GLY A 85 5.99 -11.17 -25.50
C GLY A 85 6.87 -10.38 -24.52
N LEU A 86 8.10 -10.85 -24.31
CA LEU A 86 9.09 -10.24 -23.43
C LEU A 86 10.10 -9.41 -24.22
N LEU A 87 10.12 -8.10 -23.93
CA LEU A 87 11.02 -7.12 -24.51
C LEU A 87 12.01 -6.61 -23.45
N LEU A 88 13.31 -6.83 -23.67
CA LEU A 88 14.38 -6.44 -22.75
C LEU A 88 15.31 -5.43 -23.44
N PRO A 89 14.95 -4.14 -23.46
CA PRO A 89 15.72 -3.12 -24.17
C PRO A 89 17.07 -2.89 -23.46
N PRO A 90 18.20 -2.87 -24.21
CA PRO A 90 19.50 -2.62 -23.62
C PRO A 90 19.72 -1.14 -23.25
N ARG A 91 20.81 -0.90 -22.53
CA ARG A 91 21.39 0.44 -22.34
C ARG A 91 22.58 0.64 -23.29
N VAL A 92 22.89 1.90 -23.56
CA VAL A 92 24.17 2.28 -24.19
C VAL A 92 25.32 1.72 -23.35
N GLY A 93 26.31 1.12 -24.01
CA GLY A 93 27.42 0.41 -23.40
C GLY A 93 27.21 -1.11 -23.25
N ALA A 94 26.01 -1.64 -23.49
CA ALA A 94 25.78 -3.09 -23.43
C ALA A 94 26.56 -3.81 -24.54
N GLN A 95 27.19 -4.94 -24.20
CA GLN A 95 27.84 -5.81 -25.17
C GLN A 95 26.80 -6.71 -25.84
N ALA A 96 26.62 -6.57 -27.14
CA ALA A 96 25.62 -7.28 -27.94
C ALA A 96 26.27 -8.34 -28.83
N ILE A 97 25.59 -9.47 -28.98
CA ILE A 97 25.88 -10.48 -29.99
C ILE A 97 25.13 -10.09 -31.26
N VAL A 98 25.87 -9.88 -32.35
CA VAL A 98 25.33 -9.40 -33.62
C VAL A 98 25.60 -10.41 -34.73
N THR A 99 24.62 -10.63 -35.58
CA THR A 99 24.76 -11.39 -36.83
C THR A 99 24.24 -10.56 -38.01
N CYS A 100 24.57 -10.98 -39.22
CA CYS A 100 24.12 -10.37 -40.47
C CYS A 100 23.14 -11.29 -41.19
N ILE A 101 22.06 -10.73 -41.74
CA ILE A 101 21.13 -11.47 -42.59
C ILE A 101 21.75 -11.58 -43.99
N ASP A 102 21.76 -12.79 -44.56
CA ASP A 102 22.28 -13.08 -45.91
C ASP A 102 23.71 -12.55 -46.16
N ASP A 103 24.56 -12.61 -45.12
CA ASP A 103 25.94 -12.08 -45.12
C ASP A 103 26.04 -10.58 -45.49
N ASN A 104 24.94 -9.83 -45.38
CA ASN A 104 24.90 -8.39 -45.63
C ASN A 104 25.22 -7.60 -44.36
N ALA A 105 26.38 -6.93 -44.32
CA ALA A 105 26.83 -6.13 -43.19
C ALA A 105 25.95 -4.91 -42.87
N ASP A 106 25.09 -4.47 -43.80
CA ASP A 106 24.12 -3.39 -43.57
C ASP A 106 22.81 -3.89 -42.92
N LEU A 107 22.54 -5.19 -42.96
CA LEU A 107 21.36 -5.82 -42.37
C LEU A 107 21.74 -6.63 -41.14
N ARG A 108 21.77 -5.96 -39.98
CA ARG A 108 22.26 -6.53 -38.73
C ARG A 108 21.11 -6.91 -37.80
N VAL A 109 21.30 -7.99 -37.04
CA VAL A 109 20.36 -8.44 -36.01
C VAL A 109 21.11 -8.65 -34.69
N CYS A 110 20.58 -8.08 -33.61
CA CYS A 110 21.06 -8.27 -32.25
C CYS A 110 20.38 -9.50 -31.67
N LEU A 111 21.14 -10.58 -31.48
CA LEU A 111 20.64 -11.86 -30.97
C LEU A 111 20.47 -11.87 -29.44
N GLY A 112 21.22 -11.04 -28.73
CA GLY A 112 21.23 -10.99 -27.28
C GLY A 112 22.43 -10.22 -26.73
N PHE A 113 22.66 -10.30 -25.42
CA PHE A 113 23.73 -9.56 -24.74
C PHE A 113 24.66 -10.51 -23.99
N ILE A 114 25.92 -10.11 -23.89
CA ILE A 114 26.94 -10.80 -23.08
C ILE A 114 27.17 -9.97 -21.81
N ASN A 115 27.20 -10.65 -20.68
CA ASN A 115 27.50 -10.07 -19.40
C ASN A 115 29.02 -10.04 -19.18
N THR A 116 29.53 -8.94 -18.63
CA THR A 116 30.93 -8.84 -18.21
C THR A 116 31.18 -9.67 -16.94
N ASP A 117 32.45 -9.85 -16.60
CA ASP A 117 32.83 -10.56 -15.38
C ASP A 117 32.20 -9.90 -14.15
N LEU A 118 31.79 -10.73 -13.18
CA LEU A 118 31.23 -10.34 -11.88
C LEU A 118 29.89 -9.56 -11.88
N ILE A 119 29.37 -9.11 -13.03
CA ILE A 119 28.13 -8.32 -13.09
C ILE A 119 26.90 -9.10 -12.61
N LEU A 120 26.90 -10.43 -12.83
CA LEU A 120 25.83 -11.32 -12.35
C LEU A 120 25.74 -11.36 -10.82
N GLY A 121 26.82 -11.02 -10.10
CA GLY A 121 26.81 -10.88 -8.63
C GLY A 121 25.93 -9.72 -8.13
N THR A 122 25.43 -8.86 -9.02
CA THR A 122 24.47 -7.80 -8.69
C THR A 122 23.01 -8.21 -8.93
N PHE A 123 22.77 -9.36 -9.56
CA PHE A 123 21.42 -9.86 -9.78
C PHE A 123 20.95 -10.64 -8.54
N PRO A 124 19.75 -10.38 -7.97
CA PRO A 124 18.67 -9.59 -8.57
C PRO A 124 18.65 -8.10 -8.15
N ASN A 125 19.16 -7.74 -6.97
CA ASN A 125 18.90 -6.44 -6.32
C ASN A 125 20.15 -5.70 -5.82
N GLY A 126 21.29 -5.92 -6.46
CA GLY A 126 22.62 -5.48 -6.03
C GLY A 126 23.38 -6.60 -5.33
N ARG A 127 24.69 -6.42 -5.20
CA ARG A 127 25.56 -7.35 -4.47
C ARG A 127 25.41 -7.08 -2.98
N TYR A 128 25.22 -8.15 -2.20
CA TYR A 128 25.25 -8.10 -0.73
C TYR A 128 26.42 -8.93 -0.22
N THR A 129 27.32 -8.31 0.54
CA THR A 129 28.42 -8.96 1.25
C THR A 129 28.16 -8.99 2.75
N VAL A 130 28.90 -9.82 3.48
CA VAL A 130 28.84 -9.88 4.95
C VAL A 130 30.23 -9.60 5.47
N SER A 131 30.40 -8.60 6.32
CA SER A 131 31.68 -8.31 6.98
C SER A 131 31.43 -8.12 8.46
N GLN A 132 32.19 -8.82 9.32
CA GLN A 132 32.04 -8.75 10.78
C GLN A 132 30.58 -8.96 11.25
N ASN A 133 29.89 -9.98 10.71
CA ASN A 133 28.46 -10.26 10.90
C ASN A 133 27.46 -9.21 10.39
N GLN A 134 27.91 -8.09 9.83
CA GLN A 134 27.05 -7.08 9.24
C GLN A 134 26.82 -7.33 7.75
N VAL A 135 25.54 -7.30 7.35
CA VAL A 135 25.15 -7.30 5.93
C VAL A 135 25.44 -5.92 5.32
N ILE A 136 26.33 -5.89 4.33
CA ILE A 136 26.70 -4.69 3.58
C ILE A 136 26.14 -4.81 2.15
N GLY A 137 25.41 -3.79 1.73
CA GLY A 137 24.80 -3.70 0.40
C GLY A 137 23.44 -3.01 0.47
N PRO A 138 22.75 -2.85 -0.68
CA PRO A 138 23.14 -3.32 -2.02
C PRO A 138 24.29 -2.51 -2.66
N LEU A 139 25.26 -3.21 -3.26
CA LEU A 139 26.41 -2.65 -3.98
C LEU A 139 26.34 -2.92 -5.50
N THR A 140 27.01 -2.09 -6.30
CA THR A 140 27.30 -2.37 -7.71
C THR A 140 28.40 -3.44 -7.84
N SER A 141 28.69 -3.89 -9.06
CA SER A 141 29.82 -4.81 -9.33
C SER A 141 31.16 -4.22 -8.90
N ASP A 142 31.29 -2.90 -9.00
CA ASP A 142 32.50 -2.14 -8.63
C ASP A 142 32.48 -1.69 -7.16
N GLU A 143 31.62 -2.30 -6.34
CA GLU A 143 31.53 -2.08 -4.88
C GLU A 143 31.03 -0.69 -4.44
N TYR A 144 30.41 0.07 -5.35
CA TYR A 144 29.75 1.33 -4.98
C TYR A 144 28.35 1.06 -4.39
N PRO A 145 27.97 1.73 -3.30
CA PRO A 145 26.61 1.63 -2.78
C PRO A 145 25.55 2.07 -3.79
N MET A 146 24.49 1.29 -3.93
CA MET A 146 23.31 1.70 -4.69
C MET A 146 22.50 2.71 -3.89
N ALA A 147 22.99 3.96 -3.83
CA ALA A 147 22.58 4.99 -2.89
C ALA A 147 21.06 5.20 -2.79
N LYS A 148 20.34 5.21 -3.93
CA LYS A 148 18.88 5.34 -3.93
C LYS A 148 18.19 4.19 -3.19
N GLN A 149 18.56 2.96 -3.52
CA GLN A 149 17.96 1.78 -2.91
C GLN A 149 18.30 1.71 -1.42
N CYS A 150 19.56 1.96 -1.04
CA CYS A 150 19.99 2.02 0.36
C CYS A 150 19.16 3.04 1.14
N SER A 151 19.00 4.26 0.60
CA SER A 151 18.27 5.34 1.29
C SER A 151 16.79 5.01 1.56
N TYR A 152 16.12 4.29 0.66
CA TYR A 152 14.72 3.89 0.86
C TYR A 152 14.61 2.71 1.84
N GLN A 153 15.53 1.75 1.76
CA GLN A 153 15.61 0.65 2.74
C GLN A 153 15.86 1.18 4.15
N ASP A 154 16.73 2.19 4.31
CA ASP A 154 17.01 2.83 5.59
C ASP A 154 15.80 3.59 6.15
N LYS A 155 15.05 4.27 5.29
CA LYS A 155 13.81 4.96 5.71
C LYS A 155 12.73 3.97 6.17
N ALA A 156 12.58 2.86 5.46
CA ALA A 156 11.53 1.88 5.74
C ALA A 156 11.86 0.97 6.94
N PHE A 157 13.12 0.57 7.10
CA PHE A 157 13.53 -0.49 8.05
C PHE A 157 14.64 -0.06 9.02
N GLY A 158 15.11 1.19 8.93
CA GLY A 158 16.25 1.67 9.71
C GLY A 158 17.61 1.24 9.17
N PHE A 159 18.67 1.61 9.89
CA PHE A 159 20.05 1.28 9.51
C PHE A 159 20.35 -0.21 9.67
N SER A 160 21.30 -0.71 8.88
CA SER A 160 21.74 -2.11 8.96
C SER A 160 22.41 -2.39 10.30
N SER A 161 21.98 -3.45 10.98
CA SER A 161 22.64 -4.02 12.17
C SER A 161 22.30 -5.50 12.28
N ASP A 162 23.13 -6.25 13.02
CA ASP A 162 22.95 -7.70 13.23
C ASP A 162 21.64 -8.02 13.99
N THR A 163 21.10 -7.04 14.70
CA THR A 163 19.85 -7.13 15.44
C THR A 163 18.65 -6.63 14.64
N ASN A 164 18.85 -6.06 13.45
CA ASN A 164 17.79 -5.56 12.59
C ASN A 164 17.25 -6.68 11.69
N HIS A 165 16.61 -7.67 12.31
CA HIS A 165 15.97 -8.80 11.62
C HIS A 165 14.93 -8.33 10.61
N GLU A 166 14.32 -7.16 10.86
CA GLU A 166 13.32 -6.56 9.99
C GLU A 166 13.90 -6.23 8.61
N LYS A 167 15.03 -5.51 8.61
CA LYS A 167 15.74 -5.15 7.38
C LYS A 167 16.36 -6.37 6.71
N ILE A 168 16.95 -7.29 7.48
CA ILE A 168 17.59 -8.49 6.92
C ILE A 168 16.55 -9.30 6.14
N SER A 169 15.44 -9.69 6.76
CA SER A 169 14.43 -10.54 6.11
C SER A 169 13.72 -9.87 4.93
N ARG A 170 13.66 -8.54 4.87
CA ARG A 170 12.89 -7.80 3.84
C ARG A 170 13.74 -7.16 2.76
N CYS A 171 15.03 -6.91 3.01
CA CYS A 171 15.93 -6.22 2.08
C CYS A 171 17.05 -7.09 1.54
N PHE A 172 17.54 -8.05 2.32
CA PHE A 172 18.64 -8.92 1.88
C PHE A 172 18.15 -9.85 0.77
N ASP A 173 18.78 -9.73 -0.39
CA ASP A 173 18.49 -10.58 -1.55
C ASP A 173 19.78 -11.31 -1.93
N ARG A 174 19.71 -12.64 -2.07
CA ARG A 174 20.90 -13.43 -2.36
C ARG A 174 21.29 -13.24 -3.84
N PRO A 175 22.57 -12.95 -4.13
CA PRO A 175 23.04 -12.93 -5.51
C PRO A 175 22.97 -14.31 -6.17
N ILE A 176 22.71 -14.35 -7.48
CA ILE A 176 22.60 -15.59 -8.27
C ILE A 176 23.84 -16.50 -8.21
N SER A 177 25.01 -15.91 -7.95
CA SER A 177 26.32 -16.59 -7.96
C SER A 177 27.10 -16.39 -6.65
N LYS A 178 26.43 -16.11 -5.53
CA LYS A 178 27.12 -15.84 -4.26
C LYS A 178 27.83 -17.08 -3.73
N LEU A 179 29.15 -16.99 -3.59
CA LEU A 179 29.97 -17.94 -2.82
C LEU A 179 29.83 -17.66 -1.31
N PRO A 180 29.88 -18.69 -0.44
CA PRO A 180 29.96 -18.48 1.01
C PRO A 180 31.23 -17.72 1.41
N LEU A 181 31.16 -16.94 2.50
CA LEU A 181 32.22 -16.02 2.94
C LEU A 181 33.57 -16.70 3.20
N GLU A 182 33.53 -17.95 3.70
CA GLU A 182 34.71 -18.76 4.01
C GLU A 182 35.48 -19.19 2.75
N LEU A 183 34.79 -19.28 1.61
CA LEU A 183 35.39 -19.64 0.32
C LEU A 183 35.79 -18.43 -0.52
N GLU A 184 35.29 -17.23 -0.20
CA GLU A 184 35.75 -15.99 -0.83
C GLU A 184 37.23 -15.74 -0.50
N GLN A 185 37.65 -16.01 0.74
CA GLN A 185 39.07 -15.99 1.14
C GLN A 185 39.88 -17.15 0.54
N GLN A 186 39.30 -18.34 0.44
CA GLN A 186 39.97 -19.49 -0.13
C GLN A 186 40.20 -19.32 -1.64
N TYR A 187 39.24 -18.77 -2.40
CA TYR A 187 39.35 -18.51 -3.85
C TYR A 187 40.47 -17.54 -4.25
N PHE A 188 40.86 -16.62 -3.38
CA PHE A 188 42.03 -15.76 -3.62
C PHE A 188 43.36 -16.49 -3.37
N ASP A 189 43.35 -17.57 -2.60
CA ASP A 189 44.54 -18.34 -2.20
C ASP A 189 44.61 -19.77 -2.82
N THR A 190 43.55 -20.30 -3.44
CA THR A 190 43.56 -21.63 -4.07
C THR A 190 43.96 -21.56 -5.54
N ASN A 191 45.14 -22.09 -5.83
CA ASN A 191 45.42 -22.73 -7.12
C ASN A 191 44.37 -23.84 -7.33
N THR A 192 43.36 -23.50 -8.13
CA THR A 192 42.43 -24.32 -8.92
C THR A 192 42.54 -25.84 -8.74
N ASN A 193 41.49 -26.46 -8.22
CA ASN A 193 41.28 -27.91 -8.36
C ASN A 193 40.96 -28.21 -9.83
N ASN A 194 42.01 -28.58 -10.57
CA ASN A 194 41.99 -28.89 -11.99
C ASN A 194 41.29 -30.22 -12.28
N ASP A 195 40.02 -30.18 -12.71
CA ASP A 195 39.48 -31.26 -13.53
C ASP A 195 39.68 -30.92 -15.01
N GLU A 196 40.61 -31.62 -15.67
CA GLU A 196 40.96 -31.45 -17.08
C GLU A 196 39.91 -32.14 -17.98
N ILE A 197 39.17 -31.38 -18.79
CA ILE A 197 38.39 -31.95 -19.89
C ILE A 197 39.23 -31.93 -21.17
N THR A 198 39.40 -33.10 -21.80
CA THR A 198 40.11 -33.24 -23.08
C THR A 198 39.11 -33.17 -24.23
N MET A 199 39.27 -32.20 -25.13
CA MET A 199 38.48 -32.12 -26.36
C MET A 199 38.93 -33.15 -27.40
N ASP A 200 38.10 -33.46 -28.40
CA ASP A 200 38.39 -34.44 -29.47
C ASP A 200 39.68 -34.15 -30.28
N ASN A 201 40.20 -32.92 -30.22
CA ASN A 201 41.46 -32.51 -30.82
C ASN A 201 42.68 -32.66 -29.88
N GLY A 202 42.50 -33.28 -28.71
CA GLY A 202 43.54 -33.49 -27.70
C GLY A 202 43.92 -32.25 -26.89
N LYS A 203 43.23 -31.11 -27.09
CA LYS A 203 43.48 -29.89 -26.31
C LYS A 203 42.75 -29.98 -24.98
N LYS A 204 43.50 -29.77 -23.89
CA LYS A 204 42.99 -29.78 -22.52
C LYS A 204 42.49 -28.39 -22.15
N ILE A 205 41.28 -28.31 -21.58
CA ILE A 205 40.70 -27.07 -21.09
C ILE A 205 40.31 -27.30 -19.62
N THR A 206 40.77 -26.40 -18.75
CA THR A 206 40.37 -26.34 -17.34
C THR A 206 39.13 -25.46 -17.23
N LEU A 207 38.07 -25.96 -16.60
CA LEU A 207 36.86 -25.18 -16.31
C LEU A 207 36.66 -25.11 -14.79
N ASP A 208 37.01 -23.97 -14.19
CA ASP A 208 36.64 -23.67 -12.81
C ASP A 208 35.20 -23.11 -12.78
N GLN A 209 34.24 -23.93 -12.35
CA GLN A 209 32.88 -23.48 -12.07
C GLN A 209 32.70 -23.25 -10.57
N GLY A 210 32.51 -21.99 -10.19
CA GLY A 210 32.24 -21.57 -8.82
C GLY A 210 30.81 -21.88 -8.39
N TYR A 211 30.62 -23.02 -7.74
CA TYR A 211 29.48 -23.30 -6.86
C TYR A 211 30.02 -24.05 -5.66
N VAL A 212 29.57 -23.70 -4.44
CA VAL A 212 30.00 -24.37 -3.21
C VAL A 212 28.79 -24.78 -2.39
N ASP A 213 28.93 -25.94 -1.75
CA ASP A 213 28.03 -26.44 -0.72
C ASP A 213 27.98 -25.46 0.47
N ASP A 214 26.78 -25.14 0.94
CA ASP A 214 26.57 -24.29 2.11
C ASP A 214 27.04 -25.03 3.37
N PRO A 215 28.00 -24.50 4.16
CA PRO A 215 28.55 -25.18 5.33
C PRO A 215 27.51 -25.39 6.46
N ASN A 216 26.34 -24.77 6.41
CA ASN A 216 25.22 -25.05 7.33
C ASN A 216 24.28 -26.16 6.83
N LEU A 217 24.51 -26.71 5.63
CA LEU A 217 23.75 -27.79 5.00
C LEU A 217 24.70 -28.82 4.35
N PRO A 218 25.42 -29.63 5.15
CA PRO A 218 26.37 -30.60 4.62
C PRO A 218 25.76 -31.72 3.76
N ASP A 219 24.42 -31.85 3.73
CA ASP A 219 23.68 -32.87 2.96
C ASP A 219 22.90 -32.32 1.75
N VAL A 220 22.95 -31.00 1.48
CA VAL A 220 22.28 -30.41 0.31
C VAL A 220 23.33 -30.00 -0.73
N GLU A 221 23.62 -30.92 -1.67
CA GLU A 221 24.40 -30.63 -2.89
C GLU A 221 23.64 -29.63 -3.80
N GLN A 222 23.43 -28.38 -3.38
CA GLN A 222 22.90 -27.33 -4.25
C GLN A 222 24.04 -26.65 -5.01
N LYS A 223 24.59 -27.38 -6.00
CA LYS A 223 25.64 -26.92 -6.92
C LYS A 223 25.12 -25.97 -8.02
N ALA A 224 23.94 -25.38 -7.86
CA ALA A 224 23.26 -24.61 -8.90
C ALA A 224 22.70 -23.28 -8.38
N ALA A 225 22.66 -22.27 -9.26
CA ALA A 225 21.95 -21.04 -9.00
C ALA A 225 20.46 -21.33 -8.73
N THR A 226 19.92 -20.80 -7.63
CA THR A 226 18.50 -20.96 -7.27
C THR A 226 17.71 -19.65 -7.39
N VAL A 227 18.35 -18.59 -7.91
CA VAL A 227 17.72 -17.27 -8.08
C VAL A 227 17.35 -17.07 -9.54
N TYR A 228 16.07 -16.89 -9.80
CA TYR A 228 15.50 -16.71 -11.13
C TYR A 228 14.70 -15.41 -11.18
N GLY A 229 14.76 -14.65 -12.27
CA GLY A 229 13.90 -13.48 -12.38
C GLY A 229 14.29 -12.49 -13.46
N LEU A 230 13.73 -11.29 -13.33
CA LEU A 230 13.91 -10.15 -14.21
C LEU A 230 14.27 -8.91 -13.38
N THR A 231 15.31 -8.20 -13.80
CA THR A 231 15.73 -6.94 -13.19
C THR A 231 15.88 -5.88 -14.27
N THR A 232 15.22 -4.74 -14.09
CA THR A 232 15.37 -3.58 -14.97
C THR A 232 16.62 -2.77 -14.58
N PRO A 233 17.22 -1.98 -15.49
CA PRO A 233 18.43 -1.19 -15.20
C PRO A 233 18.30 -0.18 -14.04
N MET A 234 17.08 0.20 -13.67
CA MET A 234 16.82 1.10 -12.53
C MET A 234 16.51 0.36 -11.23
N GLY A 235 16.39 -0.98 -11.25
CA GLY A 235 16.18 -1.79 -10.05
C GLY A 235 14.72 -2.18 -9.76
N HIS A 236 13.81 -2.12 -10.73
CA HIS A 236 12.54 -2.87 -10.60
C HIS A 236 12.82 -4.35 -10.82
N THR A 237 12.29 -5.21 -9.95
CA THR A 237 12.57 -6.64 -9.98
C THR A 237 11.36 -7.50 -9.76
N ILE A 238 11.37 -8.66 -10.42
CA ILE A 238 10.50 -9.79 -10.13
C ILE A 238 11.43 -10.99 -10.08
N TYR A 239 11.56 -11.64 -8.92
CA TYR A 239 12.43 -12.81 -8.81
C TYR A 239 11.90 -13.83 -7.82
N CYS A 240 12.36 -15.07 -7.98
CA CYS A 240 12.17 -16.19 -7.06
C CYS A 240 13.55 -16.68 -6.59
N ASP A 241 13.67 -17.05 -5.33
CA ASP A 241 14.83 -17.75 -4.77
C ASP A 241 14.35 -19.08 -4.21
N ASP A 242 14.92 -20.20 -4.65
CA ASP A 242 14.60 -21.55 -4.16
C ASP A 242 15.60 -22.06 -3.10
N ALA A 243 16.39 -21.17 -2.52
CA ALA A 243 17.31 -21.53 -1.44
C ALA A 243 16.53 -21.93 -0.17
N PRO A 244 16.83 -23.06 0.48
CA PRO A 244 16.04 -23.60 1.60
C PRO A 244 15.75 -22.63 2.76
N PHE A 245 16.70 -21.73 3.09
CA PHE A 245 16.57 -20.75 4.18
C PHE A 245 16.30 -19.32 3.71
N ASN A 246 16.00 -19.14 2.42
CA ASN A 246 15.72 -17.84 1.84
C ASN A 246 14.68 -17.92 0.70
N SER A 247 13.83 -18.95 0.77
CA SER A 247 12.92 -19.33 -0.28
C SER A 247 11.77 -18.34 -0.33
N LYS A 248 11.70 -17.57 -1.43
CA LYS A 248 10.70 -16.50 -1.55
C LYS A 248 10.51 -16.03 -2.98
N ILE A 249 9.35 -15.45 -3.22
CA ILE A 249 9.03 -14.68 -4.42
C ILE A 249 8.96 -13.20 -4.03
N LYS A 250 9.61 -12.34 -4.82
CA LYS A 250 9.66 -10.90 -4.56
C LYS A 250 9.39 -10.07 -5.79
N LEU A 251 8.39 -9.19 -5.67
CA LEU A 251 8.14 -8.09 -6.59
C LEU A 251 8.58 -6.80 -5.91
N ARG A 252 9.47 -6.04 -6.54
CA ARG A 252 10.00 -4.79 -5.96
C ARG A 252 10.11 -3.70 -7.01
N THR A 253 9.73 -2.48 -6.64
CA THR A 253 9.97 -1.29 -7.45
C THR A 253 11.38 -0.73 -7.19
N ALA A 254 11.94 0.03 -8.14
CA ALA A 254 13.23 0.69 -7.97
C ALA A 254 13.36 1.52 -6.68
N LYS A 255 12.25 2.09 -6.19
CA LYS A 255 12.21 2.86 -4.94
C LYS A 255 12.01 2.02 -3.68
N GLY A 256 11.66 0.74 -3.77
CA GLY A 256 11.56 -0.15 -2.62
C GLY A 256 10.15 -0.54 -2.18
N SER A 257 9.07 -0.07 -2.83
CA SER A 257 7.76 -0.69 -2.63
C SER A 257 7.83 -2.14 -3.08
N GLN A 258 7.35 -3.06 -2.25
CA GLN A 258 7.54 -4.49 -2.50
C GLN A 258 6.38 -5.34 -2.01
N VAL A 259 6.30 -6.53 -2.61
CA VAL A 259 5.50 -7.67 -2.18
C VAL A 259 6.46 -8.84 -2.04
N ILE A 260 6.42 -9.52 -0.90
CA ILE A 260 7.23 -10.70 -0.59
C ILE A 260 6.28 -11.84 -0.21
N LEU A 261 6.47 -13.00 -0.84
CA LEU A 261 5.90 -14.27 -0.45
C LEU A 261 7.07 -15.14 0.01
N ASP A 262 7.19 -15.38 1.31
CA ASP A 262 8.38 -15.97 1.94
C ASP A 262 8.03 -17.33 2.54
N ASP A 263 8.49 -18.40 1.90
CA ASP A 263 8.25 -19.79 2.35
C ASP A 263 9.20 -20.16 3.49
N SER A 264 10.38 -19.54 3.59
CA SER A 264 11.33 -19.82 4.69
C SER A 264 10.86 -19.26 6.03
N ASN A 265 10.14 -18.14 6.03
CA ASN A 265 9.57 -17.54 7.24
C ASN A 265 8.04 -17.68 7.33
N GLU A 266 7.40 -18.39 6.39
CA GLU A 266 5.94 -18.50 6.21
C GLU A 266 5.23 -17.14 6.37
N ARG A 267 5.61 -16.17 5.53
CA ARG A 267 5.18 -14.78 5.66
C ARG A 267 4.79 -14.17 4.32
N ILE A 268 3.71 -13.39 4.33
CA ILE A 268 3.35 -12.49 3.22
C ILE A 268 3.51 -11.05 3.68
N TYR A 269 4.31 -10.27 2.96
CA TYR A 269 4.61 -8.88 3.33
C TYR A 269 4.43 -7.92 2.17
N ILE A 270 3.77 -6.79 2.42
CA ILE A 270 3.55 -5.73 1.44
C ILE A 270 3.88 -4.38 2.08
N ASN A 271 4.72 -3.57 1.45
CA ASN A 271 5.00 -2.22 1.94
C ASN A 271 5.21 -1.18 0.84
N THR A 272 5.01 0.07 1.25
CA THR A 272 5.43 1.25 0.49
C THR A 272 6.93 1.49 0.63
N ALA A 273 7.55 2.14 -0.36
CA ALA A 273 8.98 2.41 -0.43
C ALA A 273 9.63 3.02 0.83
N GLU A 274 8.89 3.84 1.58
CA GLU A 274 9.39 4.49 2.80
C GLU A 274 8.82 3.87 4.09
N GLY A 275 8.05 2.79 4.01
CA GLY A 275 7.50 2.10 5.18
C GLY A 275 6.29 2.78 5.84
N ASN A 276 5.78 3.89 5.30
CA ASN A 276 4.64 4.64 5.87
C ASN A 276 3.30 3.88 5.89
N SER A 277 3.23 2.79 5.13
CA SER A 277 2.15 1.81 5.19
C SER A 277 2.69 0.43 4.85
N TRP A 278 2.20 -0.58 5.57
CA TRP A 278 2.51 -1.99 5.33
C TRP A 278 1.39 -2.92 5.81
N PHE A 279 1.39 -4.13 5.27
CA PHE A 279 0.49 -5.23 5.60
C PHE A 279 1.31 -6.52 5.69
N GLU A 280 1.10 -7.30 6.74
CA GLU A 280 1.84 -8.53 7.02
C GLU A 280 0.90 -9.65 7.49
N MET A 281 1.20 -10.86 7.03
CA MET A 281 0.63 -12.11 7.57
C MET A 281 1.78 -13.03 7.91
N ASP A 282 1.77 -13.62 9.11
CA ASP A 282 2.86 -14.44 9.65
C ASP A 282 2.47 -15.93 9.84
N PHE A 283 3.47 -16.72 10.23
CA PHE A 283 3.35 -18.16 10.54
C PHE A 283 2.32 -18.46 11.63
N ASP A 284 2.20 -17.59 12.63
CA ASP A 284 1.30 -17.79 13.78
C ASP A 284 -0.16 -17.44 13.43
N GLY A 285 -0.42 -17.00 12.20
CA GLY A 285 -1.75 -16.61 11.71
C GLY A 285 -2.16 -15.21 12.14
N ASN A 286 -1.21 -14.37 12.58
CA ASN A 286 -1.46 -12.97 12.85
C ASN A 286 -1.54 -12.19 11.54
N VAL A 287 -2.34 -11.12 11.56
CA VAL A 287 -2.43 -10.17 10.46
C VAL A 287 -2.23 -8.79 11.02
N ASP A 288 -1.16 -8.13 10.59
CA ASP A 288 -0.78 -6.81 11.06
C ASP A 288 -0.85 -5.79 9.92
N MET A 289 -1.36 -4.60 10.24
CA MET A 289 -1.46 -3.50 9.30
C MET A 289 -1.07 -2.20 9.98
N PHE A 290 -0.23 -1.43 9.29
CA PHE A 290 0.10 -0.08 9.68
C PHE A 290 -0.12 0.88 8.51
N CYS A 291 -0.66 2.06 8.80
CA CYS A 291 -0.78 3.15 7.84
C CYS A 291 -0.96 4.49 8.55
N TYR A 292 -0.78 5.59 7.81
CA TYR A 292 -1.04 6.93 8.31
C TYR A 292 -2.55 7.22 8.50
N ASN A 293 -3.37 6.85 7.52
CA ASN A 293 -4.83 7.00 7.56
C ASN A 293 -5.50 5.71 7.05
N TYR A 294 -6.45 5.16 7.81
CA TYR A 294 -7.25 4.01 7.42
C TYR A 294 -8.70 4.43 7.14
N ASN A 295 -9.14 4.30 5.89
CA ASN A 295 -10.51 4.63 5.47
C ASN A 295 -11.21 3.37 4.97
N VAL A 296 -12.37 3.04 5.54
CA VAL A 296 -13.19 1.89 5.13
C VAL A 296 -14.55 2.38 4.67
N HIS A 297 -14.98 1.93 3.49
CA HIS A 297 -16.30 2.20 2.95
C HIS A 297 -16.84 0.95 2.26
N ALA A 298 -18.08 0.59 2.56
CA ALA A 298 -18.80 -0.46 1.86
C ALA A 298 -20.20 0.05 1.49
N THR A 299 -20.68 -0.30 0.29
CA THR A 299 -22.02 0.05 -0.18
C THR A 299 -23.12 -0.66 0.61
N ASN A 300 -22.82 -1.87 1.08
CA ASN A 300 -23.75 -2.69 1.85
C ASN A 300 -23.33 -2.71 3.33
N ASP A 301 -22.54 -3.70 3.76
CA ASP A 301 -22.20 -3.90 5.17
C ASP A 301 -20.69 -3.90 5.41
N VAL A 302 -20.29 -3.38 6.58
CA VAL A 302 -18.96 -3.61 7.18
C VAL A 302 -19.19 -4.45 8.43
N ASN A 303 -18.66 -5.68 8.44
CA ASN A 303 -18.82 -6.63 9.54
C ASN A 303 -17.50 -6.82 10.28
N ILE A 304 -17.56 -6.83 11.61
CA ILE A 304 -16.39 -7.07 12.49
C ILE A 304 -16.83 -8.10 13.54
N THR A 305 -16.17 -9.26 13.55
CA THR A 305 -16.46 -10.37 14.47
C THR A 305 -15.16 -10.89 15.07
N ALA A 306 -15.16 -11.12 16.39
CA ALA A 306 -14.07 -11.79 17.11
C ALA A 306 -14.65 -12.68 18.21
N ASP A 307 -14.11 -13.88 18.39
CA ASP A 307 -14.58 -14.84 19.40
C ASP A 307 -14.27 -14.41 20.84
N LYS A 308 -13.23 -13.60 21.00
CA LYS A 308 -12.80 -13.07 22.30
C LYS A 308 -13.19 -11.59 22.44
N ASN A 309 -12.32 -10.70 21.98
CA ASN A 309 -12.44 -9.26 22.26
C ASN A 309 -12.28 -8.44 20.98
N VAL A 310 -12.98 -7.31 20.91
CA VAL A 310 -12.73 -6.22 19.97
C VAL A 310 -12.32 -5.01 20.79
N ASN A 311 -11.11 -4.51 20.58
CA ASN A 311 -10.57 -3.35 21.29
C ASN A 311 -10.48 -2.15 20.35
N VAL A 312 -11.01 -0.99 20.77
CA VAL A 312 -10.95 0.25 20.00
C VAL A 312 -10.38 1.34 20.89
N LYS A 313 -9.21 1.90 20.51
CA LYS A 313 -8.50 2.94 21.25
C LYS A 313 -8.21 4.13 20.34
N ALA A 314 -8.60 5.31 20.78
CA ALA A 314 -8.29 6.59 20.13
C ALA A 314 -8.28 7.71 21.18
N ASN A 315 -7.68 8.85 20.85
CA ASN A 315 -7.82 10.07 21.66
C ASN A 315 -9.26 10.60 21.64
N ASN A 316 -9.94 10.46 20.50
CA ASN A 316 -11.34 10.83 20.31
C ASN A 316 -12.05 9.79 19.44
N THR A 317 -13.25 9.40 19.85
CA THR A 317 -14.12 8.49 19.08
C THR A 317 -15.45 9.16 18.81
N ASN A 318 -15.77 9.38 17.54
CA ASN A 318 -17.03 9.96 17.10
C ASN A 318 -17.84 8.90 16.36
N VAL A 319 -18.99 8.51 16.90
CA VAL A 319 -19.93 7.55 16.28
C VAL A 319 -21.17 8.32 15.83
N VAL A 320 -21.38 8.42 14.51
CA VAL A 320 -22.54 9.12 13.93
C VAL A 320 -23.40 8.10 13.17
N ASN A 321 -24.58 7.83 13.73
CA ASN A 321 -25.55 6.91 13.15
C ASN A 321 -26.80 7.69 12.74
N ILE A 322 -27.33 7.44 11.53
CA ILE A 322 -28.49 8.18 10.98
C ILE A 322 -29.81 7.66 11.54
N ASN A 323 -29.90 6.34 11.69
CA ASN A 323 -31.08 5.66 12.22
C ASN A 323 -30.75 5.14 13.62
N ASP A 324 -30.86 3.84 13.83
CA ASP A 324 -30.75 3.25 15.16
C ASP A 324 -29.32 2.78 15.49
N THR A 325 -29.00 2.81 16.79
CA THR A 325 -27.86 2.08 17.37
C THR A 325 -28.40 1.05 18.35
N LYS A 326 -27.95 -0.21 18.26
CA LYS A 326 -28.40 -1.29 19.15
C LYS A 326 -27.22 -1.89 19.90
N PHE A 327 -27.28 -1.87 21.22
CA PHE A 327 -26.30 -2.44 22.14
C PHE A 327 -26.92 -3.62 22.89
N LYS A 328 -26.58 -4.86 22.52
CA LYS A 328 -27.05 -6.08 23.19
C LYS A 328 -25.89 -6.72 23.95
N GLN A 329 -25.84 -6.49 25.26
CA GLN A 329 -24.81 -7.00 26.16
C GLN A 329 -25.40 -7.39 27.51
N LYS A 330 -24.66 -8.20 28.29
CA LYS A 330 -25.02 -8.50 29.68
C LYS A 330 -24.85 -7.28 30.58
N ASN A 331 -23.76 -6.53 30.41
CA ASN A 331 -23.43 -5.33 31.17
C ASN A 331 -22.95 -4.23 30.21
N LEU A 332 -23.43 -3.00 30.39
CA LEU A 332 -22.89 -1.79 29.77
C LEU A 332 -22.35 -0.89 30.87
N SER A 333 -21.11 -0.42 30.73
CA SER A 333 -20.44 0.43 31.72
C SER A 333 -19.83 1.63 31.02
N PHE A 334 -19.98 2.81 31.64
CA PHE A 334 -19.33 4.05 31.24
C PHE A 334 -18.50 4.54 32.41
N ASP A 335 -17.19 4.53 32.25
CA ASP A 335 -16.23 5.05 33.22
C ASP A 335 -15.69 6.38 32.69
N THR A 336 -16.27 7.48 33.17
CA THR A 336 -15.93 8.85 32.76
C THR A 336 -15.37 9.62 33.94
N ILE A 337 -14.29 10.37 33.70
CA ILE A 337 -13.60 11.12 34.75
C ILE A 337 -14.31 12.43 35.07
N GLU A 338 -14.96 13.04 34.07
CA GLU A 338 -15.62 14.34 34.21
C GLU A 338 -17.15 14.20 34.23
N GLN A 339 -17.74 13.76 33.12
CA GLN A 339 -19.20 13.69 32.99
C GLN A 339 -19.63 12.74 31.87
N THR A 340 -20.87 12.27 31.98
CA THR A 340 -21.62 11.60 30.91
C THR A 340 -22.86 12.45 30.61
N ILE A 341 -23.06 12.84 29.35
CA ILE A 341 -24.19 13.69 28.93
C ILE A 341 -25.04 12.92 27.92
N ILE A 342 -26.37 12.96 28.08
CA ILE A 342 -27.34 12.40 27.13
C ILE A 342 -28.30 13.52 26.71
N PHE A 343 -28.25 13.91 25.43
CA PHE A 343 -29.22 14.81 24.84
C PHE A 343 -30.30 13.99 24.13
N SER A 344 -31.51 13.97 24.68
CA SER A 344 -32.65 13.31 24.05
C SER A 344 -33.94 14.01 24.43
N ASP A 345 -34.87 14.12 23.47
CA ASP A 345 -36.24 14.58 23.72
C ASP A 345 -36.99 13.62 24.65
N THR A 346 -36.63 12.33 24.62
CA THR A 346 -37.23 11.30 25.45
C THR A 346 -36.20 10.21 25.77
N ILE A 347 -36.07 9.89 27.05
CA ILE A 347 -35.30 8.74 27.53
C ILE A 347 -36.31 7.80 28.18
N ASN A 348 -36.58 6.67 27.54
CA ASN A 348 -37.51 5.67 28.07
C ASN A 348 -36.72 4.51 28.68
N GLU A 349 -36.66 4.49 30.01
CA GLU A 349 -35.91 3.50 30.76
C GLU A 349 -36.87 2.52 31.43
N THR A 350 -36.63 1.23 31.25
CA THR A 350 -37.36 0.18 31.99
C THR A 350 -36.35 -0.57 32.83
N PHE A 351 -36.31 -0.26 34.12
CA PHE A 351 -35.45 -0.92 35.08
C PHE A 351 -36.27 -1.66 36.13
N THR A 352 -35.82 -2.85 36.53
CA THR A 352 -36.33 -3.49 37.75
C THR A 352 -35.87 -2.73 38.98
N ASN A 353 -34.60 -2.27 38.97
CA ASN A 353 -34.01 -1.42 40.00
C ASN A 353 -33.14 -0.36 39.35
N HIS A 354 -33.26 0.90 39.77
CA HIS A 354 -32.36 1.99 39.41
C HIS A 354 -31.65 2.49 40.67
N PHE A 355 -30.32 2.38 40.71
CA PHE A 355 -29.50 2.82 41.85
C PHE A 355 -28.59 3.97 41.44
N TYR A 356 -28.74 5.13 42.09
CA TYR A 356 -27.83 6.25 41.97
C TYR A 356 -26.93 6.30 43.21
N LYS A 357 -25.67 5.89 43.08
CA LYS A 357 -24.68 5.98 44.15
C LYS A 357 -23.79 7.19 43.90
N SER A 358 -24.14 8.33 44.50
CA SER A 358 -23.34 9.56 44.44
C SER A 358 -23.38 10.28 45.78
N ASN A 359 -22.32 11.03 46.09
CA ASN A 359 -22.31 11.96 47.22
C ASN A 359 -23.33 13.10 47.02
N LYS A 360 -23.69 13.40 45.77
CA LYS A 360 -24.69 14.39 45.39
C LYS A 360 -25.43 13.92 44.14
N HIS A 361 -26.75 13.87 44.21
CA HIS A 361 -27.60 13.59 43.06
C HIS A 361 -28.61 14.74 42.94
N ASP A 362 -28.43 15.58 41.92
CA ASP A 362 -29.29 16.71 41.64
C ASP A 362 -30.16 16.36 40.42
N VAL A 363 -31.48 16.39 40.58
CA VAL A 363 -32.44 16.23 39.48
C VAL A 363 -33.11 17.58 39.26
N ASP A 364 -32.65 18.30 38.25
CA ASP A 364 -33.33 19.51 37.80
C ASP A 364 -34.36 19.13 36.73
N CYS A 365 -35.63 19.45 36.99
CA CYS A 365 -36.71 19.15 36.09
C CYS A 365 -37.80 20.21 36.20
N VAL A 366 -38.31 20.65 35.04
CA VAL A 366 -39.42 21.61 34.97
C VAL A 366 -40.70 20.98 35.53
N THR A 367 -40.92 19.70 35.20
CA THR A 367 -42.06 18.93 35.68
C THR A 367 -41.60 17.54 36.09
N PHE A 368 -41.81 17.20 37.36
CA PHE A 368 -41.63 15.84 37.87
C PHE A 368 -43.01 15.19 38.10
N SER A 369 -43.28 14.07 37.43
CA SER A 369 -44.50 13.29 37.62
C SER A 369 -44.15 11.82 37.86
N GLN A 370 -44.23 11.36 39.10
CA GLN A 370 -44.00 9.97 39.47
C GLN A 370 -45.33 9.26 39.72
N LYS A 371 -45.62 8.22 38.94
CA LYS A 371 -46.70 7.28 39.24
C LYS A 371 -46.07 6.01 39.81
N SER A 372 -46.24 5.78 41.10
CA SER A 372 -45.75 4.57 41.76
C SER A 372 -46.77 4.03 42.74
N SER A 373 -46.72 2.72 42.99
CA SER A 373 -47.50 2.10 44.07
C SER A 373 -47.02 2.57 45.45
N GLU A 374 -45.74 2.92 45.54
CA GLU A 374 -45.09 3.42 46.74
C GLU A 374 -44.00 4.42 46.33
N LEU A 375 -43.88 5.52 47.07
CA LEU A 375 -42.83 6.52 46.89
C LEU A 375 -42.23 6.82 48.27
N ASN A 376 -41.03 6.31 48.52
CA ASN A 376 -40.36 6.42 49.81
C ASN A 376 -39.16 7.36 49.73
N PHE A 377 -39.09 8.31 50.66
CA PHE A 377 -37.95 9.20 50.84
C PHE A 377 -37.28 8.88 52.18
N ASP A 378 -36.35 7.93 52.16
CA ASP A 378 -35.51 7.63 53.32
C ASP A 378 -34.35 8.63 53.39
N SER A 379 -34.58 9.74 54.10
CA SER A 379 -33.62 10.84 54.21
C SER A 379 -33.59 11.39 55.63
N SER A 380 -32.44 11.90 56.06
CA SER A 380 -32.33 12.63 57.33
C SER A 380 -33.12 13.93 57.32
N THR A 381 -33.27 14.55 56.15
CA THR A 381 -34.07 15.76 55.94
C THR A 381 -34.78 15.70 54.59
N PHE A 382 -36.09 15.93 54.59
CA PHE A 382 -36.86 16.21 53.37
C PHE A 382 -37.34 17.66 53.39
N GLY A 383 -36.98 18.44 52.37
CA GLY A 383 -37.37 19.84 52.22
C GLY A 383 -38.17 20.07 50.94
N CYS A 384 -39.28 20.80 51.03
CA CYS A 384 -40.10 21.17 49.89
C CYS A 384 -40.32 22.69 49.86
N PHE A 385 -39.75 23.35 48.86
CA PHE A 385 -39.82 24.80 48.66
C PHE A 385 -40.81 25.16 47.55
N ALA A 386 -42.04 24.66 47.65
CA ALA A 386 -43.09 24.93 46.69
C ALA A 386 -44.02 26.06 47.16
N GLN A 387 -44.62 26.80 46.22
CA GLN A 387 -45.69 27.76 46.53
C GLN A 387 -46.91 27.05 47.15
N THR A 388 -47.19 25.83 46.71
CA THR A 388 -48.27 24.98 47.20
C THR A 388 -47.81 23.53 47.26
N ILE A 389 -48.13 22.85 48.36
CA ILE A 389 -48.01 21.39 48.49
C ILE A 389 -49.41 20.81 48.61
N LYS A 390 -49.82 19.95 47.68
CA LYS A 390 -51.13 19.28 47.70
C LYS A 390 -50.93 17.80 48.02
N ILE A 391 -51.47 17.36 49.16
CA ILE A 391 -51.48 15.95 49.58
C ILE A 391 -52.94 15.50 49.62
N THR A 392 -53.26 14.47 48.85
CA THR A 392 -54.62 13.92 48.76
C THR A 392 -54.57 12.41 48.86
N GLY A 393 -55.47 11.82 49.63
CA GLY A 393 -55.60 10.38 49.79
C GLY A 393 -56.71 10.06 50.79
N ASN A 394 -57.05 8.78 50.94
CA ASN A 394 -58.05 8.34 51.93
C ASN A 394 -57.59 8.65 53.37
N ALA A 395 -56.28 8.54 53.64
CA ALA A 395 -55.66 8.89 54.91
C ALA A 395 -54.30 9.57 54.66
N THR A 396 -53.97 10.57 55.48
CA THR A 396 -52.64 11.20 55.54
C THR A 396 -52.16 11.12 56.99
N ASN A 397 -51.08 10.37 57.23
CA ASN A 397 -50.50 10.21 58.56
C ASN A 397 -49.23 11.04 58.66
N ILE A 398 -49.13 11.89 59.69
CA ILE A 398 -47.93 12.68 60.00
C ILE A 398 -47.52 12.34 61.42
N THR A 399 -46.32 11.81 61.61
CA THR A 399 -45.78 11.39 62.91
C THR A 399 -44.52 12.18 63.22
N GLY A 400 -44.45 12.75 64.43
CA GLY A 400 -43.26 13.41 64.96
C GLY A 400 -42.98 12.89 66.37
N SER A 401 -41.83 12.27 66.59
CA SER A 401 -41.47 11.72 67.91
C SER A 401 -41.24 12.81 68.96
N GLY A 402 -40.81 14.00 68.53
CA GLY A 402 -40.71 15.19 69.39
C GLY A 402 -41.93 16.09 69.31
N GLN A 403 -42.20 16.68 68.14
CA GLN A 403 -43.30 17.62 67.91
C GLN A 403 -43.66 17.73 66.42
N ILE A 404 -44.83 18.30 66.14
CA ILE A 404 -45.26 18.75 64.80
C ILE A 404 -45.51 20.26 64.90
N LEU A 405 -44.87 21.05 64.03
CA LEU A 405 -45.00 22.51 64.01
C LEU A 405 -45.70 22.96 62.72
N LEU A 406 -46.76 23.76 62.86
CA LEU A 406 -47.53 24.33 61.75
C LEU A 406 -47.64 25.84 61.95
N THR A 407 -47.26 26.62 60.94
CA THR A 407 -47.28 28.08 60.99
C THR A 407 -47.89 28.62 59.70
N GLY A 408 -48.87 29.51 59.80
CA GLY A 408 -49.52 30.14 58.65
C GLY A 408 -50.51 31.22 59.09
N GLY A 409 -50.93 32.10 58.17
CA GLY A 409 -51.92 33.14 58.45
C GLY A 409 -53.27 32.58 58.92
N SER A 410 -53.66 31.42 58.39
CA SER A 410 -54.80 30.61 58.85
C SER A 410 -54.48 29.13 58.68
N ILE A 411 -54.87 28.29 59.65
CA ILE A 411 -54.74 26.83 59.59
C ILE A 411 -56.16 26.24 59.68
N HIS A 412 -56.60 25.57 58.61
CA HIS A 412 -57.93 24.94 58.54
C HIS A 412 -57.78 23.42 58.61
N PHE A 413 -58.33 22.78 59.64
CA PHE A 413 -58.39 21.32 59.73
C PHE A 413 -59.55 20.71 58.94
N ASN A 414 -60.52 21.53 58.50
CA ASN A 414 -61.64 21.19 57.61
C ASN A 414 -61.92 22.39 56.69
N GLY A 415 -61.25 22.50 55.54
CA GLY A 415 -61.30 23.68 54.66
C GLY A 415 -62.71 24.06 54.16
N PRO A 416 -62.91 25.31 53.68
CA PRO A 416 -64.17 25.76 53.08
C PRO A 416 -64.51 24.99 51.78
N ALA A 417 -65.81 24.92 51.42
CA ALA A 417 -66.30 24.19 50.25
C ALA A 417 -65.68 24.70 48.94
N ALA A 418 -65.27 23.79 48.05
CA ALA A 418 -64.57 24.12 46.82
C ALA A 418 -65.50 24.71 45.74
N ASP A 419 -65.07 25.79 45.08
CA ASP A 419 -65.74 26.35 43.90
C ASP A 419 -65.45 25.57 42.61
N VAL A 420 -66.38 25.66 41.65
CA VAL A 420 -66.41 24.88 40.40
C VAL A 420 -65.33 25.35 39.41
N ALA A 421 -64.49 24.43 38.96
CA ALA A 421 -63.41 24.71 38.02
C ALA A 421 -63.91 24.95 36.57
N SER A 422 -63.30 25.91 35.87
CA SER A 422 -63.49 26.16 34.43
C SER A 422 -62.33 25.57 33.60
N SER A 423 -62.63 25.09 32.39
CA SER A 423 -61.69 24.40 31.50
C SER A 423 -60.80 25.35 30.69
N ILE A 424 -59.54 24.95 30.49
CA ILE A 424 -58.51 25.64 29.69
C ILE A 424 -58.30 24.90 28.36
N SER A 425 -58.12 25.67 27.27
CA SER A 425 -57.77 25.20 25.93
C SER A 425 -56.25 25.04 25.76
N ILE A 426 -55.86 23.91 25.16
CA ILE A 426 -54.47 23.55 24.84
C ILE A 426 -54.16 23.98 23.40
N THR A 427 -53.05 24.69 23.19
CA THR A 427 -52.48 24.95 21.86
C THR A 427 -51.24 24.06 21.66
N THR A 428 -51.22 23.32 20.55
CA THR A 428 -50.14 22.41 20.17
C THR A 428 -48.88 23.20 19.78
N PRO A 429 -47.69 22.88 20.31
CA PRO A 429 -46.44 23.47 19.82
C PRO A 429 -46.13 22.95 18.41
N THR A 430 -45.72 23.84 17.52
CA THR A 430 -45.20 23.51 16.20
C THR A 430 -43.70 23.17 16.30
N LEU A 431 -43.31 22.08 15.63
CA LEU A 431 -41.93 21.61 15.54
C LEU A 431 -41.05 22.66 14.83
N PRO A 432 -39.83 22.97 15.30
CA PRO A 432 -38.89 23.78 14.52
C PRO A 432 -38.42 23.00 13.29
N SER A 433 -38.29 23.68 12.15
CA SER A 433 -37.77 23.10 10.91
C SER A 433 -36.28 22.75 11.06
N THR A 434 -35.95 21.49 10.77
CA THR A 434 -34.60 20.93 10.80
C THR A 434 -33.64 21.70 9.88
N THR A 435 -32.45 21.98 10.40
CA THR A 435 -31.35 22.64 9.69
C THR A 435 -30.64 21.63 8.77
N ASN A 436 -30.27 22.05 7.57
CA ASN A 436 -29.67 21.17 6.55
C ASN A 436 -28.24 20.74 6.90
N TRP A 437 -27.94 19.45 6.72
CA TRP A 437 -26.60 18.87 6.84
C TRP A 437 -25.78 19.05 5.55
N THR A 438 -24.46 19.08 5.71
CA THR A 438 -23.47 19.23 4.62
C THR A 438 -23.36 17.98 3.74
N LYS A 439 -23.33 18.13 2.41
CA LYS A 439 -23.43 17.03 1.42
C LYS A 439 -22.12 16.38 0.97
N ARG A 440 -21.07 16.31 1.81
CA ARG A 440 -19.82 15.62 1.41
C ARG A 440 -19.91 14.12 1.70
N ARG A 441 -20.19 13.32 0.66
CA ARG A 441 -20.15 11.84 0.66
C ARG A 441 -19.20 11.40 -0.47
N PRO A 442 -18.11 10.67 -0.20
CA PRO A 442 -17.31 10.06 -1.26
C PRO A 442 -18.16 9.05 -2.05
N ASP A 443 -18.14 9.14 -3.38
CA ASP A 443 -18.83 8.22 -4.32
C ASP A 443 -17.85 7.81 -5.44
N HIS A 444 -18.25 6.86 -6.28
CA HIS A 444 -17.44 6.31 -7.37
C HIS A 444 -17.01 7.38 -8.40
N GLU A 445 -15.79 7.25 -8.92
CA GLU A 445 -15.20 8.20 -9.86
C GLU A 445 -15.91 8.23 -11.23
N PRO A 446 -15.83 9.38 -11.96
CA PRO A 446 -15.03 10.57 -11.65
C PRO A 446 -15.78 11.70 -10.91
N TRP A 447 -15.24 12.12 -9.77
CA TRP A 447 -15.66 13.30 -9.00
C TRP A 447 -14.95 14.58 -9.50
N PRO A 448 -15.66 15.69 -9.74
CA PRO A 448 -15.05 16.95 -10.14
C PRO A 448 -14.30 17.59 -8.95
N ARG A 449 -12.98 17.74 -9.07
CA ARG A 449 -12.16 18.46 -8.09
C ARG A 449 -12.08 19.95 -8.48
N MET A 450 -12.62 20.79 -7.59
CA MET A 450 -12.34 22.23 -7.41
C MET A 450 -13.06 23.25 -8.33
N SER A 451 -13.83 24.13 -7.70
CA SER A 451 -14.12 25.50 -8.17
C SER A 451 -12.91 26.38 -7.82
N PHE A 452 -12.41 27.18 -8.78
CA PHE A 452 -11.27 28.10 -8.60
C PHE A 452 -11.71 29.52 -8.21
N ALA A 453 -12.78 29.68 -7.43
CA ALA A 453 -13.19 30.99 -6.94
C ALA A 453 -12.49 31.32 -5.61
N GLU A 454 -11.77 32.44 -5.55
CA GLU A 454 -11.31 33.00 -4.27
C GLU A 454 -12.54 33.31 -3.39
N ASN A 455 -12.53 32.79 -2.16
CA ASN A 455 -13.54 32.97 -1.10
C ASN A 455 -14.90 32.25 -1.25
N ASP A 456 -14.96 31.10 -1.91
CA ASP A 456 -16.14 30.21 -1.84
C ASP A 456 -16.10 29.30 -0.59
N ILE A 457 -16.56 29.82 0.55
CA ILE A 457 -16.63 29.08 1.84
C ILE A 457 -17.93 28.28 2.02
N ASP A 458 -18.97 28.56 1.24
CA ASP A 458 -20.30 27.95 1.42
C ASP A 458 -20.70 26.97 0.31
N HIS A 459 -20.04 26.99 -0.86
CA HIS A 459 -20.34 26.12 -2.02
C HIS A 459 -21.85 26.00 -2.36
N THR A 460 -22.65 27.02 -2.04
CA THR A 460 -24.10 27.05 -2.22
C THR A 460 -24.52 27.55 -3.60
N VAL A 461 -23.59 28.14 -4.37
CA VAL A 461 -23.90 28.72 -5.67
C VAL A 461 -23.48 27.77 -6.78
N TYR A 462 -24.38 26.84 -7.10
CA TYR A 462 -24.38 26.14 -8.38
C TYR A 462 -25.06 27.07 -9.41
N LYS A 463 -24.28 27.79 -10.23
CA LYS A 463 -24.84 28.58 -11.35
C LYS A 463 -25.21 27.65 -12.51
N PHE A 464 -26.18 26.77 -12.29
CA PHE A 464 -26.99 26.22 -13.37
C PHE A 464 -28.41 26.12 -12.82
N SER A 465 -29.19 27.20 -12.99
CA SER A 465 -30.62 27.16 -12.71
C SER A 465 -31.25 26.15 -13.67
N SER A 466 -31.90 25.13 -13.12
CA SER A 466 -32.54 24.02 -13.83
C SER A 466 -33.79 24.41 -14.63
N THR A 467 -33.87 25.65 -15.12
CA THR A 467 -34.99 26.21 -15.88
C THR A 467 -34.54 26.89 -17.18
N ASP A 468 -33.29 26.70 -17.60
CA ASP A 468 -32.84 27.21 -18.89
C ASP A 468 -33.32 26.29 -20.03
N VAL A 469 -34.24 26.81 -20.85
CA VAL A 469 -34.84 26.13 -22.00
C VAL A 469 -33.85 25.86 -23.15
N ASN A 470 -32.60 26.31 -23.02
CA ASN A 470 -31.53 26.09 -23.99
C ASN A 470 -30.54 24.98 -23.63
N ILE A 471 -30.78 24.20 -22.56
CA ILE A 471 -29.97 23.00 -22.26
C ILE A 471 -30.15 21.97 -23.40
N GLY A 472 -29.09 21.80 -24.19
CA GLY A 472 -29.02 20.88 -25.32
C GLY A 472 -28.99 21.53 -26.70
N LYS A 473 -28.97 22.87 -26.82
CA LYS A 473 -28.88 23.56 -28.11
C LYS A 473 -27.98 24.80 -28.08
N GLU A 474 -26.69 24.63 -27.80
CA GLU A 474 -25.69 25.66 -28.16
C GLU A 474 -24.43 25.02 -28.77
N ASN A 475 -24.35 25.16 -30.10
CA ASN A 475 -23.16 25.17 -30.96
C ASN A 475 -22.28 23.92 -31.07
N VAL A 476 -22.75 22.98 -31.91
CA VAL A 476 -21.96 21.87 -32.49
C VAL A 476 -20.88 22.37 -33.47
N ASP A 477 -20.93 23.64 -33.90
CA ASP A 477 -20.09 24.15 -35.00
C ASP A 477 -18.73 24.72 -34.58
N ASN A 478 -18.41 24.78 -33.28
CA ASN A 478 -17.13 25.35 -32.80
C ASN A 478 -16.19 24.37 -32.06
N LEU A 479 -16.43 23.06 -32.15
CA LEU A 479 -15.55 22.05 -31.56
C LEU A 479 -14.31 21.70 -32.43
N MET A 480 -14.19 22.24 -33.64
CA MET A 480 -13.10 21.90 -34.57
C MET A 480 -11.79 22.71 -34.37
N HIS A 481 -11.74 23.70 -33.46
CA HIS A 481 -10.58 24.61 -33.37
C HIS A 481 -9.98 24.86 -31.98
N LYS A 482 -10.18 23.98 -30.99
CA LYS A 482 -9.37 24.04 -29.75
C LYS A 482 -8.37 22.87 -29.69
N LYS A 483 -7.09 23.21 -29.91
CA LYS A 483 -5.96 22.30 -29.75
C LYS A 483 -5.98 21.64 -28.37
N ARG A 484 -5.91 20.31 -28.36
CA ARG A 484 -5.73 19.47 -27.16
C ARG A 484 -4.43 19.86 -26.44
N ASN A 485 -4.50 20.02 -25.12
CA ASN A 485 -3.35 20.26 -24.25
C ASN A 485 -2.50 18.97 -24.15
N ALA A 486 -1.17 19.11 -24.17
CA ALA A 486 -0.20 18.04 -24.38
C ALA A 486 0.06 17.12 -23.17
N PHE A 487 -0.69 17.25 -22.07
CA PHE A 487 -0.40 16.56 -20.81
C PHE A 487 -1.50 15.61 -20.32
N TRP A 488 -2.33 15.09 -21.22
CA TRP A 488 -3.20 13.96 -20.91
C TRP A 488 -2.72 12.71 -21.65
N ARG A 489 -2.07 11.81 -20.92
CA ARG A 489 -2.01 10.39 -21.24
C ARG A 489 -2.39 9.60 -19.99
N ARG A 490 -3.14 8.53 -20.24
CA ARG A 490 -3.63 7.53 -19.28
C ARG A 490 -2.48 6.84 -18.57
#